data_AF-A0A974AKN2-F1
#
_entry.id   AF-A0A974AKN2-F1
#
_cell.length_a   1.000
_cell.length_b   1.000
_cell.length_c   1.000
_cell.angle_alpha   90.00
_cell.angle_beta   90.00
_cell.angle_gamma   90.00
#
_symmetry.space_group_name_H-M   'P 1'
#
loop_
_entity.id
_entity.type
_entity.pdbx_description
1 polymer ?
#
loop_
_entity_poly.entity_id
_entity_poly.type
_entity_poly.pdbx_seq_one_letter_code
_entity_poly.pdbx_strand_id
1 'polypeptide(L)' 'VQMCDTDALKRNVELGRKHKINGTPTLVFVDGSRVPGAIDAKQIEKRLADAKS' A
#
# COMPACT_ATOMS: atom_id res chain seq x y z
N VAL A 1 11.31 -28.60 -10.86
CA VAL A 1 11.08 -27.25 -10.32
C VAL A 1 10.26 -27.40 -9.06
N GLN A 2 10.79 -27.03 -7.90
CA GLN A 2 10.00 -27.00 -6.65
C GLN A 2 9.03 -25.82 -6.73
N MET A 3 7.76 -26.07 -6.45
CA MET A 3 6.73 -25.02 -6.46
C MET A 3 6.77 -24.30 -5.11
N CYS A 4 7.05 -22.99 -5.12
CA CYS A 4 7.02 -22.19 -3.90
C CYS A 4 5.57 -22.00 -3.41
N ASP A 5 5.38 -21.96 -2.08
CA ASP A 5 4.14 -21.48 -1.49
C ASP A 5 3.96 -19.98 -1.80
N THR A 6 2.80 -19.63 -2.34
CA THR A 6 2.45 -18.26 -2.76
C THR A 6 1.15 -17.77 -2.12
N ASP A 7 0.63 -18.46 -1.11
CA ASP A 7 -0.66 -18.12 -0.51
C ASP A 7 -0.65 -16.75 0.17
N ALA A 8 0.49 -16.35 0.74
CA ALA A 8 0.68 -14.99 1.25
C ALA A 8 0.55 -13.90 0.17
N LEU A 9 1.03 -14.17 -1.06
CA LEU A 9 0.88 -13.25 -2.18
C LEU A 9 -0.57 -13.14 -2.63
N LYS A 10 -1.27 -14.27 -2.76
CA LYS A 10 -2.71 -14.29 -3.11
C LYS A 10 -3.53 -13.51 -2.08
N ARG A 11 -3.26 -13.69 -0.79
CA ARG A 11 -3.90 -12.94 0.30
C ARG A 11 -3.72 -11.43 0.14
N ASN A 12 -2.50 -10.98 -0.19
CA ASN A 12 -2.20 -9.56 -0.35
C ASN A 12 -2.83 -8.97 -1.62
N VAL A 13 -2.90 -9.73 -2.72
CA VAL A 13 -3.59 -9.31 -3.95
C VAL A 13 -5.09 -9.15 -3.70
N GLU A 14 -5.73 -10.11 -3.03
CA GLU A 14 -7.15 -10.03 -2.70
C GLU A 14 -7.46 -8.89 -1.72
N LEU A 15 -6.55 -8.61 -0.77
CA LEU A 15 -6.65 -7.42 0.08
C LEU A 15 -6.65 -6.14 -0.78
N GLY A 16 -5.74 -6.03 -1.75
CA GLY A 16 -5.68 -4.91 -2.68
C GLY A 16 -6.98 -4.74 -3.47
N ARG A 17 -7.53 -5.84 -4.03
CA ARG A 17 -8.80 -5.83 -4.76
C ARG A 17 -9.97 -5.39 -3.88
N LYS A 18 -10.07 -5.92 -2.65
CA LYS A 18 -11.11 -5.55 -1.67
C LYS A 18 -11.09 -4.05 -1.36
N HIS A 19 -9.90 -3.46 -1.27
CA HIS A 19 -9.72 -2.03 -1.01
C HIS A 19 -9.60 -1.17 -2.29
N LYS A 20 -9.93 -1.71 -3.47
CA LYS A 20 -9.87 -0.98 -4.76
C LYS A 20 -8.50 -0.33 -5.02
N ILE A 21 -7.41 -1.03 -4.71
CA ILE A 21 -6.06 -0.64 -5.11
C ILE A 21 -5.91 -1.01 -6.59
N ASN A 22 -6.15 -0.03 -7.47
CA ASN A 22 -6.17 -0.23 -8.94
C ASN A 22 -4.85 0.18 -9.62
N GLY A 23 -3.85 0.64 -8.87
CA GLY A 23 -2.59 1.12 -9.42
C GLY A 23 -1.46 1.09 -8.40
N THR A 24 -0.24 0.95 -8.90
CA THR A 24 0.99 0.86 -8.08
C THR A 24 1.95 2.01 -8.41
N PRO A 25 2.66 2.56 -7.40
CA PRO A 25 2.48 2.31 -5.97
C PRO A 25 1.17 2.93 -5.44
N THR A 26 0.64 2.40 -4.34
CA THR A 26 -0.40 3.05 -3.53
C THR A 26 0.07 3.03 -2.08
N LEU A 27 0.16 4.20 -1.46
CA LEU A 27 0.53 4.34 -0.04
C LEU A 27 -0.73 4.36 0.82
N VAL A 28 -0.65 3.70 1.98
CA VAL A 28 -1.71 3.68 3.01
C VAL A 28 -1.07 4.11 4.32
N PHE A 29 -1.58 5.18 4.93
CA PHE A 29 -1.07 5.76 6.17
C PHE A 29 -1.86 5.25 7.39
N VAL A 30 -1.32 5.45 8.59
CA VAL A 30 -1.89 4.92 9.85
C VAL A 30 -3.24 5.54 10.21
N ASP A 31 -3.52 6.74 9.71
CA ASP A 31 -4.81 7.43 9.83
C ASP A 31 -5.87 6.90 8.84
N GLY A 32 -5.52 5.91 8.01
CA GLY A 32 -6.36 5.36 6.95
C GLY A 32 -6.36 6.18 5.65
N SER A 33 -5.67 7.31 5.60
CA SER A 33 -5.51 8.10 4.37
C SER A 33 -4.68 7.34 3.34
N ARG A 34 -4.94 7.61 2.06
CA ARG A 34 -4.34 6.88 0.94
C ARG A 34 -3.86 7.82 -0.15
N VAL A 35 -2.74 7.46 -0.77
CA VAL A 35 -2.20 8.16 -1.94
C VAL A 35 -2.05 7.15 -3.08
N PRO A 36 -2.86 7.27 -4.15
CA PRO A 36 -2.63 6.51 -5.38
C PRO A 36 -1.48 7.14 -6.17
N GLY A 37 -0.61 6.31 -6.71
CA GLY A 37 0.54 6.75 -7.49
C GLY A 37 1.75 7.15 -6.66
N ALA A 38 2.88 7.33 -7.35
CA ALA A 38 4.11 7.77 -6.73
C ALA A 38 4.05 9.27 -6.37
N ILE A 39 4.64 9.60 -5.22
CA ILE A 39 4.86 10.97 -4.74
C ILE A 39 6.31 11.11 -4.30
N ASP A 40 6.81 12.35 -4.19
CA ASP A 40 8.19 12.58 -3.77
C ASP A 40 8.40 12.33 -2.27
N ALA A 41 9.67 12.20 -1.87
CA ALA A 41 10.04 11.93 -0.48
C ALA A 41 9.56 13.02 0.48
N LYS A 42 9.57 14.30 0.09
CA LYS A 42 9.12 15.40 0.96
C LYS A 42 7.64 15.28 1.27
N GLN A 43 6.82 14.88 0.29
CA GLN A 43 5.41 14.62 0.47
C GLN A 43 5.14 13.39 1.35
N ILE A 44 5.97 12.35 1.23
CA ILE A 44 5.88 11.16 2.10
C ILE A 44 6.14 11.54 3.55
N GLU A 45 7.27 12.21 3.83
CA GLU A 45 7.66 12.62 5.19
C GLU A 45 6.62 13.53 5.83
N LYS A 46 6.08 14.50 5.07
CA LYS A 46 5.00 15.37 5.56
C LYS A 46 3.78 14.54 6.00
N ARG A 47 3.31 13.61 5.15
CA ARG A 47 2.13 12.78 5.46
C ARG A 47 2.39 11.79 6.60
N LEU A 48 3.62 11.28 6.74
CA LEU A 48 4.00 10.45 7.88
C LEU A 48 3.98 11.23 9.19
N ALA A 49 4.37 12.51 9.18
CA ALA A 49 4.26 13.38 10.34
C ALA A 49 2.79 13.70 10.65
N ASP A 50 2.00 14.06 9.64
CA ASP A 50 0.58 14.41 9.79
C ASP A 50 -0.28 13.23 10.30
N ALA A 51 0.05 11.99 9.91
CA ALA A 51 -0.71 10.79 10.30
C ALA A 51 -0.38 10.28 11.71
N LYS A 52 0.74 10.68 12.31
CA LYS A 52 1.09 10.33 13.69
C LYS A 52 0.36 11.29 14.62
N SER A 53 -0.65 10.77 15.34
CA SER A 53 -1.32 11.49 16.43
C SER A 53 -0.35 11.94 17.52
#